data_AF-C5L8J4-F1
#
_entry.id   AF-C5L8J4-F1
#
_cell.length_a   1.000
_cell.length_b   1.000
_cell.length_c   1.000
_cell.angle_alpha   90.00
_cell.angle_beta   90.00
_cell.angle_gamma   90.00
#
_symmetry.space_group_name_H-M   'P 1'
#
loop_
_entity.id
_entity.type
_entity.pdbx_description
1 polymer ?
#
loop_
_entity_poly.entity_id
_entity_poly.type
_entity_poly.pdbx_seq_one_letter_code
_entity_poly.pdbx_strand_id
1 'polypeptide(L)' 'LKGKVILWRNYRGEVPPTVTDHFVDNVVDAEDVNIKPVFVEDGIVYCWIQYNNLYLLAVTQRNGNAMMILSYLYKLADV' A
#
# COMPACT_ATOMS: atom_id res chain seq x y z
N LEU A 1 -7.05 -16.77 3.35
CA LEU A 1 -5.85 -16.23 2.69
C LEU A 1 -5.79 -14.73 3.00
N LYS A 2 -4.96 -14.34 3.97
CA LYS A 2 -4.67 -12.91 4.20
C LYS A 2 -3.74 -12.41 3.08
N GLY A 3 -3.78 -11.11 2.77
CA GLY A 3 -2.88 -10.52 1.76
C GLY A 3 -3.22 -10.78 0.29
N LYS A 4 -4.28 -11.53 -0.02
CA LYS A 4 -4.69 -11.78 -1.42
C LYS A 4 -5.19 -10.49 -2.08
N VAL A 5 -4.64 -10.18 -3.25
CA VAL A 5 -5.12 -9.07 -4.09
C VAL A 5 -6.55 -9.34 -4.57
N ILE A 6 -7.46 -8.42 -4.25
CA ILE A 6 -8.87 -8.47 -4.68
C ILE A 6 -9.07 -7.68 -5.96
N LEU A 7 -8.49 -6.47 -6.03
CA LEU A 7 -8.53 -5.59 -7.19
C LEU A 7 -7.17 -4.94 -7.37
N TRP A 8 -6.73 -4.83 -8.62
CA TRP A 8 -5.44 -4.23 -8.98
C TRP A 8 -5.62 -3.24 -10.12
N ARG A 9 -5.00 -2.06 -9.99
CA ARG A 9 -4.98 -1.06 -11.03
C ARG A 9 -3.58 -0.47 -11.19
N ASN A 10 -2.97 -0.72 -12.35
CA ASN A 10 -1.70 -0.12 -12.71
C ASN A 10 -1.94 1.17 -13.51
N TYR A 11 -1.47 2.30 -13.00
CA TYR A 11 -1.63 3.62 -13.63
C TYR A 11 -0.42 4.09 -14.42
N ARG A 12 0.77 3.52 -14.19
CA ARG A 12 2.05 4.03 -14.76
C ARG A 12 2.90 2.97 -15.44
N GLY A 13 2.62 1.68 -15.23
CA GLY A 13 3.47 0.57 -15.69
C GLY A 13 4.71 0.32 -14.83
N GLU A 14 5.09 1.26 -13.96
CA GLU A 14 6.35 1.27 -13.18
C GLU A 14 6.24 0.52 -11.83
N VAL A 15 5.72 -0.72 -11.79
CA VAL A 15 5.58 -1.48 -10.52
C VAL A 15 5.99 -2.95 -10.70
N PRO A 16 7.01 -3.46 -9.97
CA PRO A 16 7.38 -4.87 -9.98
C PRO A 16 6.26 -5.80 -9.48
N PRO A 17 6.23 -7.08 -9.90
CA PRO A 17 5.22 -8.03 -9.44
C PRO A 17 5.34 -8.37 -7.94
N THR A 18 6.54 -8.25 -7.35
CA THR A 18 6.85 -8.57 -5.95
C THR A 18 6.26 -7.59 -4.95
N VAL A 19 5.69 -6.47 -5.41
CA VAL A 19 5.22 -5.39 -4.55
C VAL A 19 4.17 -5.85 -3.53
N THR A 20 3.31 -6.79 -3.94
CA THR A 20 2.31 -7.35 -3.03
C THR A 20 2.96 -8.17 -1.91
N ASP A 21 3.98 -8.96 -2.23
CA ASP A 21 4.65 -9.84 -1.28
C ASP A 21 5.35 -9.01 -0.19
N HIS A 22 6.08 -7.96 -0.59
CA HIS A 22 6.70 -7.03 0.36
C HIS A 22 5.68 -6.34 1.28
N PHE A 23 4.48 -6.05 0.78
CA PHE A 23 3.41 -5.49 1.59
C PHE A 23 2.88 -6.49 2.61
N VAL A 24 2.75 -7.76 2.23
CA VAL A 24 2.34 -8.83 3.15
C VAL A 24 3.35 -8.96 4.28
N ASP A 25 4.64 -9.02 3.96
CA ASP A 25 5.72 -9.16 4.95
C ASP A 25 5.78 -7.96 5.92
N ASN A 26 5.66 -6.73 5.41
CA ASN A 26 5.83 -5.51 6.20
C ASN A 26 4.57 -5.06 6.97
N VAL A 27 3.39 -5.56 6.60
CA VAL A 27 2.12 -5.08 7.17
C VAL A 27 1.20 -6.20 7.62
N VAL A 28 0.98 -7.22 6.78
CA VAL A 28 -0.01 -8.26 7.08
C VAL A 28 0.52 -9.27 8.10
N ASP A 29 1.80 -9.60 7.99
CA ASP A 29 2.48 -10.60 8.82
C ASP A 29 3.45 -9.96 9.84
N ALA A 30 3.58 -8.64 9.81
CA ALA A 30 4.41 -7.87 10.75
C ALA A 30 3.78 -7.77 12.14
N GLU A 31 4.62 -7.61 13.17
CA GLU A 31 4.18 -7.26 14.51
C GLU A 31 3.71 -5.80 14.58
N ASP A 32 2.64 -5.53 15.34
CA ASP A 32 1.98 -4.21 15.42
C ASP A 32 2.93 -3.04 15.66
N VAL A 33 4.01 -3.24 16.43
CA VAL A 33 5.01 -2.20 16.76
C VAL A 33 5.82 -1.74 15.54
N ASN A 34 5.92 -2.58 14.51
CA ASN A 34 6.73 -2.31 13.31
C ASN A 34 5.90 -1.73 12.16
N ILE A 35 4.57 -1.78 12.27
CA ILE A 35 3.66 -1.39 11.19
C ILE A 35 3.63 0.14 11.04
N LYS A 36 3.90 0.61 9.82
CA LYS A 36 3.85 2.03 9.45
C LYS A 36 2.90 2.23 8.27
N PRO A 37 2.03 3.26 8.29
CA PRO A 37 1.10 3.55 7.18
C PRO A 37 1.84 3.99 5.90
N VAL A 38 3.09 4.42 6.05
CA VAL A 38 4.00 4.77 4.96
C VAL A 38 5.37 4.16 5.24
N PHE A 39 5.90 3.41 4.27
CA PHE A 39 7.25 2.84 4.34
C PHE A 39 7.88 2.74 2.95
N VAL A 40 9.16 2.40 2.91
CA VAL A 40 9.93 2.26 1.68
C VAL A 40 10.64 0.92 1.68
N GLU A 41 10.49 0.15 0.60
CA GLU A 41 11.15 -1.13 0.36
C GLU A 41 11.65 -1.11 -1.10
N ASP A 42 12.92 -1.46 -1.35
CA ASP A 42 13.50 -1.53 -2.70
C ASP A 42 13.27 -0.29 -3.59
N GLY A 43 13.31 0.90 -2.98
CA GLY A 43 13.10 2.18 -3.68
C GLY A 43 11.64 2.46 -4.06
N ILE A 44 10.70 1.64 -3.60
CA ILE A 44 9.26 1.81 -3.78
C ILE A 44 8.67 2.34 -2.48
N VAL A 45 7.94 3.45 -2.58
CA VAL A 45 7.17 4.02 -1.48
C VAL A 45 5.82 3.32 -1.43
N TYR A 46 5.48 2.81 -0.26
CA TYR A 46 4.19 2.19 0.07
C TYR A 46 3.39 3.16 0.92
N CYS A 47 2.15 3.43 0.53
CA CYS A 47 1.18 4.20 1.31
C CYS A 47 -0.10 3.37 1.40
N TRP A 48 -0.60 3.14 2.60
CA TRP A 48 -1.78 2.29 2.76
C TRP A 48 -2.66 2.73 3.92
N ILE A 49 -3.92 2.30 3.86
CA ILE A 49 -4.88 2.41 4.95
C ILE A 49 -5.59 1.08 5.13
N GLN A 50 -6.08 0.82 6.34
CA GLN A 50 -7.06 -0.22 6.59
C GLN A 50 -8.45 0.40 6.60
N TYR A 51 -9.39 -0.25 5.90
CA TYR A 51 -10.80 0.10 5.95
C TYR A 51 -11.62 -1.18 6.11
N ASN A 52 -12.24 -1.36 7.28
CA ASN A 52 -12.87 -2.61 7.71
C ASN A 52 -11.87 -3.79 7.64
N ASN A 53 -12.18 -4.80 6.81
CA ASN A 53 -11.34 -5.98 6.57
C ASN A 53 -10.53 -5.89 5.28
N LEU A 54 -10.40 -4.69 4.69
CA LEU A 54 -9.66 -4.43 3.46
C LEU A 54 -8.43 -3.57 3.73
N TYR A 55 -7.36 -3.86 2.99
CA TYR A 55 -6.22 -2.99 2.83
C TYR A 55 -6.33 -2.26 1.50
N LEU A 56 -6.24 -0.92 1.53
CA LEU A 56 -6.10 -0.11 0.34
C LEU A 56 -4.64 0.31 0.24
N LEU A 57 -3.97 -0.11 -0.84
CA LEU A 57 -2.55 0.11 -1.06
C LEU A 57 -2.33 0.98 -2.30
N ALA A 58 -1.48 1.99 -2.16
CA ALA A 58 -0.90 2.75 -3.25
C ALA A 58 0.63 2.68 -3.19
N VAL A 59 1.26 2.53 -4.35
CA VAL A 59 2.72 2.42 -4.47
C VAL A 59 3.27 3.37 -5.52
N THR A 60 4.49 3.85 -5.31
CA THR A 60 5.18 4.70 -6.29
C THR A 60 6.70 4.63 -6.13
N GLN A 61 7.44 4.64 -7.24
CA GLN A 61 8.90 4.83 -7.26
C GLN A 61 9.32 6.30 -7.25
N ARG A 62 8.34 7.23 -7.34
CA ARG A 62 8.62 8.66 -7.40
C ARG A 62 8.50 9.28 -6.01
N ASN A 63 9.22 10.37 -5.79
CA ASN A 63 9.01 11.21 -4.63
C ASN A 63 7.64 11.93 -4.75
N GLY A 64 6.60 11.27 -4.26
CA GLY A 64 5.24 11.77 -4.22
C GLY A 64 4.88 12.34 -2.84
N ASN A 65 3.88 13.22 -2.79
CA ASN A 65 3.36 13.70 -1.52
C ASN A 65 2.53 12.59 -0.84
N ALA A 66 3.09 11.98 0.21
CA ALA A 66 2.45 10.89 0.94
C ALA A 66 1.07 11.27 1.51
N MET A 67 0.91 12.51 2.02
CA MET A 67 -0.36 12.98 2.57
C MET A 67 -1.45 13.07 1.49
N MET A 68 -1.10 13.50 0.27
CA MET A 68 -2.01 13.51 -0.86
C MET A 68 -2.49 12.08 -1.21
N ILE A 69 -1.56 11.12 -1.23
CA ILE A 69 -1.88 9.71 -1.52
C ILE A 69 -2.80 9.14 -0.44
N LEU A 70 -2.47 9.33 0.85
CA LEU A 70 -3.31 8.88 1.96
C LEU A 70 -4.70 9.54 1.93
N SER A 71 -4.78 10.84 1.65
CA SER A 71 -6.06 11.56 1.53
C SER A 71 -6.92 10.99 0.40
N TYR A 72 -6.30 10.65 -0.73
CA TYR A 72 -6.97 9.98 -1.84
C TYR A 72 -7.49 8.59 -1.43
N LEU A 73 -6.70 7.78 -0.72
CA LEU A 73 -7.12 6.46 -0.25
C LEU A 73 -8.30 6.54 0.72
N TYR A 74 -8.28 7.48 1.67
CA TYR A 74 -9.41 7.71 2.56
C TYR A 74 -10.65 8.16 1.79
N LYS A 75 -10.50 9.04 0.80
CA LYS A 75 -11.63 9.46 -0.02
C LYS A 75 -12.17 8.32 -0.88
N LEU A 76 -11.30 7.44 -1.38
CA LEU A 76 -11.70 6.27 -2.16
C LEU A 76 -12.50 5.25 -1.33
N ALA A 77 -12.24 5.16 -0.03
CA ALA A 77 -12.97 4.29 0.89
C ALA A 77 -14.35 4.85 1.32
N ASP A 78 -14.50 6.19 1.28
CA ASP A 78 -15.73 6.92 1.61
C ASP A 78 -16.74 7.01 0.45
N VAL A 79 -16.27 6.81 -0.79
CA VAL A 79 -17.12 6.80 -2.00
C VAL A 79 -17.73 5.42 -2.21
#